data_AF-A0A543ITA5-F1
#
_entry.id   AF-A0A543ITA5-F1
#
_cell.length_a   1.000
_cell.length_b   1.000
_cell.length_c   1.000
_cell.angle_alpha   90.00
_cell.angle_beta   90.00
_cell.angle_gamma   90.00
#
_symmetry.space_group_name_H-M   'P 1'
#
loop_
_entity.id
_entity.type
_entity.pdbx_description
1 polymer ?
#
loop_
_entity_poly.entity_id
_entity_poly.type
_entity_poly.pdbx_seq_one_letter_code
_entity_poly.pdbx_strand_id
1 'polypeptide(L)'
;MSIVVDATGLDHPLVPEVIRLVTDGERAPGEREALRNRLLTQAHEYRERTGALLRENTPEAAEEAARMERIGLPLLVLGEALGSPAVSAAEGAAMTAIRLNLRDRTDVMRLIVLRNLLRHIEYRQRRS
;
A
#
# COMPACT_ATOMS: atom_id res chain seq x y z
N MET A 1 -22.78 1.44 -1.38
CA MET A 1 -21.92 0.33 -0.92
C MET A 1 -20.48 0.83 -0.92
N SER A 2 -19.93 1.11 0.26
CA SER A 2 -18.57 1.63 0.42
C SER A 2 -17.62 0.45 0.61
N ILE A 3 -16.73 0.19 -0.35
CA ILE A 3 -15.64 -0.76 -0.17
C ILE A 3 -14.46 0.05 0.37
N VAL A 4 -14.25 -0.10 1.67
CA VAL A 4 -12.99 0.24 2.33
C VAL A 4 -11.94 -0.66 1.67
N VAL A 5 -10.76 -0.14 1.31
CA VAL A 5 -9.61 -1.02 1.06
C VAL A 5 -9.35 -1.69 2.39
N ASP A 6 -9.90 -2.89 2.56
CA ASP A 6 -9.98 -3.56 3.83
C ASP A 6 -8.58 -4.10 4.16
N ALA A 7 -7.71 -3.22 4.67
CA ALA A 7 -6.43 -3.64 5.23
C ALA A 7 -6.65 -4.69 6.34
N THR A 8 -7.84 -4.66 6.94
CA THR A 8 -8.45 -5.64 7.85
C THR A 8 -8.56 -7.06 7.29
N GLY A 9 -8.69 -7.24 5.97
CA GLY A 9 -8.66 -8.55 5.30
C GLY A 9 -7.24 -9.08 5.03
N LEU A 10 -6.21 -8.26 5.23
CA LEU A 10 -4.81 -8.69 5.15
C LEU A 10 -4.36 -9.12 6.55
N ASP A 11 -4.38 -10.43 6.81
CA ASP A 11 -3.84 -11.01 8.04
C ASP A 11 -2.30 -10.96 8.01
N HIS A 12 -1.76 -9.77 8.31
CA HIS A 12 -0.33 -9.51 8.29
C HIS A 12 0.10 -8.68 9.51
N PRO A 13 1.19 -9.05 10.22
CA PRO A 13 1.57 -8.44 11.49
C PRO A 13 1.88 -6.94 11.43
N LEU A 14 2.19 -6.41 10.24
CA LEU A 14 2.43 -4.97 10.05
C LEU A 14 1.16 -4.13 9.90
N VAL A 15 0.00 -4.73 9.60
CA VAL A 15 -1.24 -3.97 9.38
C VAL A 15 -1.69 -3.22 10.66
N PRO A 16 -1.71 -3.84 11.85
CA PRO A 16 -2.03 -3.11 13.08
C PRO A 16 -1.08 -1.95 13.35
N GLU A 17 0.21 -2.09 13.03
CA GLU A 17 1.20 -1.00 13.18
C GLU A 17 0.87 0.18 12.26
N VAL A 18 0.43 -0.07 11.02
CA VAL A 18 0.01 0.96 10.07
C VAL A 18 -1.26 1.67 10.54
N ILE A 19 -2.28 0.92 10.97
CA ILE A 19 -3.53 1.50 11.48
C ILE A 19 -3.23 2.40 12.68
N ARG A 20 -2.40 1.93 13.61
CA ARG A 20 -1.98 2.70 14.77
C ARG A 20 -1.23 3.98 14.36
N LEU A 21 -0.26 3.88 13.45
CA LEU A 21 0.52 5.05 13.01
C LEU A 21 -0.36 6.11 12.32
N VAL A 22 -1.36 5.68 11.55
CA VAL A 22 -2.30 6.60 10.89
C VAL A 22 -3.28 7.22 11.88
N THR A 23 -3.72 6.47 12.89
CA THR A 23 -4.71 6.93 13.88
C THR A 23 -4.08 7.85 14.93
N ASP A 24 -2.93 7.45 15.48
CA ASP A 24 -2.32 8.09 16.65
C ASP A 24 -1.11 8.96 16.28
N GLY A 25 -0.62 8.87 15.04
CA GLY A 25 0.62 9.51 14.61
C GLY A 25 1.88 8.78 15.09
N GLU A 26 3.02 9.46 14.92
CA GLU A 26 4.34 8.99 15.36
C GLU A 26 4.49 9.17 16.87
N ARG A 27 4.95 8.12 17.55
CA ARG A 27 5.34 8.17 18.97
C ARG A 27 6.75 8.74 19.15
N ALA A 28 7.61 8.48 18.18
CA ALA A 28 8.98 8.95 18.13
C ALA A 28 9.31 9.38 16.69
N PRO A 29 10.16 10.41 16.51
CA PRO A 29 10.57 10.85 15.18
C PRO A 29 11.15 9.70 14.35
N GLY A 30 10.66 9.56 13.11
CA GLY A 30 11.17 8.57 12.15
C GLY A 30 10.48 7.21 12.22
N GLU A 31 9.52 7.01 13.13
CA GLU A 31 8.75 5.77 13.22
C GLU A 31 8.00 5.46 11.90
N ARG A 32 7.47 6.48 11.24
CA ARG A 32 6.80 6.35 9.93
C ARG A 32 7.75 5.86 8.85
N GLU A 33 8.95 6.43 8.77
CA GLU A 33 9.94 6.04 7.78
C GLU A 33 10.44 4.62 8.03
N ALA A 34 10.67 4.25 9.29
CA ALA A 34 11.04 2.89 9.68
C ALA A 34 9.95 1.87 9.30
N LEU A 35 8.68 2.16 9.58
CA LEU A 35 7.56 1.28 9.21
C LEU A 35 7.39 1.20 7.69
N ARG A 36 7.50 2.33 6.99
CA ARG A 36 7.50 2.38 5.52
C ARG A 36 8.58 1.47 4.93
N ASN A 37 9.82 1.58 5.43
CA ASN A 37 10.92 0.77 4.94
C ASN A 37 10.68 -0.73 5.17
N ARG A 38 10.18 -1.12 6.36
CA ARG A 38 9.79 -2.51 6.64
C ARG A 38 8.75 -3.04 5.66
N LEU A 39 7.69 -2.27 5.38
CA LEU A 39 6.63 -2.64 4.43
C LEU A 39 7.19 -2.83 3.01
N LEU A 40 8.02 -1.89 2.55
CA LEU A 40 8.60 -1.94 1.21
C LEU A 40 9.61 -3.09 1.06
N THR A 41 10.44 -3.34 2.08
CA THR A 41 11.37 -4.48 2.09
C THR A 41 10.60 -5.80 1.98
N GLN A 42 9.58 -6.01 2.81
CA GLN A 42 8.80 -7.25 2.73
C GLN A 42 8.04 -7.38 1.41
N ALA A 43 7.45 -6.30 0.90
CA ALA A 43 6.81 -6.31 -0.41
C ALA A 43 7.80 -6.70 -1.53
N HIS A 44 9.06 -6.26 -1.44
CA HIS A 44 10.11 -6.65 -2.36
C HIS A 44 10.46 -8.14 -2.23
N GLU A 45 10.61 -8.66 -1.01
CA GLU A 45 10.85 -10.09 -0.76
C GLU A 45 9.74 -10.97 -1.35
N TYR A 46 8.46 -10.59 -1.18
CA TYR A 46 7.34 -11.29 -1.81
C TYR A 46 7.45 -11.26 -3.33
N ARG A 47 7.83 -10.12 -3.91
CA ARG A 47 7.98 -9.97 -5.38
C ARG A 47 9.11 -10.85 -5.92
N GLU A 48 10.25 -10.90 -5.24
CA GLU A 48 11.37 -11.76 -5.65
C GLU A 48 11.00 -13.24 -5.59
N ARG A 49 10.33 -13.68 -4.51
CA ARG A 49 9.85 -15.06 -4.37
C ARG A 49 8.80 -15.43 -5.41
N THR A 50 7.85 -14.54 -5.67
CA THR A 50 6.85 -14.71 -6.74
C THR A 50 7.54 -14.90 -8.09
N GLY A 51 8.53 -14.07 -8.41
CA GLY A 51 9.31 -14.19 -9.64
C GLY A 51 10.18 -15.45 -9.72
N ALA A 52 10.60 -16.02 -8.59
CA ALA A 52 11.25 -17.33 -8.55
C ALA A 52 10.25 -18.46 -8.86
N LEU A 53 9.09 -18.47 -8.19
CA LEU A 53 8.03 -19.46 -8.39
C LEU A 53 7.52 -19.48 -9.84
N LEU A 54 7.28 -18.32 -10.44
CA LEU A 54 6.82 -18.24 -11.84
C LEU A 54 7.83 -18.81 -12.84
N ARG A 55 9.12 -18.87 -12.51
CA ARG A 55 10.15 -19.51 -13.36
C ARG A 55 10.11 -21.04 -13.32
N GLU A 56 9.51 -21.63 -12.29
CA GLU A 56 9.33 -23.08 -12.18
C GLU A 56 8.31 -23.61 -13.20
N ASN A 57 7.43 -22.74 -13.70
CA ASN A 57 6.45 -23.02 -14.76
C ASN A 57 5.54 -24.23 -14.46
N THR A 58 5.17 -24.41 -13.19
CA THR A 58 4.19 -25.41 -12.73
C THR A 58 2.88 -24.75 -12.29
N PRO A 59 1.73 -25.45 -12.38
CA PRO A 59 0.46 -24.94 -11.86
C PRO A 59 0.50 -24.60 -10.37
N GLU A 60 1.16 -25.42 -9.56
CA GLU A 60 1.27 -25.25 -8.10
C GLU A 60 2.10 -24.01 -7.76
N ALA A 61 3.22 -23.79 -8.47
CA ALA A 61 4.04 -22.60 -8.28
C ALA A 61 3.31 -21.33 -8.74
N ALA A 62 2.51 -21.41 -9.80
CA ALA A 62 1.67 -20.28 -10.24
C ALA A 62 0.57 -19.95 -9.20
N GLU A 63 -0.02 -20.95 -8.56
CA GLU A 63 -1.02 -20.74 -7.51
C GLU A 63 -0.39 -20.14 -6.24
N GLU A 64 0.78 -20.62 -5.83
CA GLU A 64 1.54 -20.07 -4.71
C GLU A 64 2.01 -18.63 -5.00
N ALA A 65 2.50 -18.36 -6.21
CA ALA A 65 2.83 -17.02 -6.66
C ALA A 65 1.62 -16.07 -6.54
N ALA A 66 0.44 -16.51 -6.97
CA ALA A 66 -0.79 -15.73 -6.82
C ALA A 66 -1.22 -15.53 -5.35
N ARG A 67 -0.95 -16.48 -4.45
CA ARG A 67 -1.12 -16.30 -3.00
C ARG A 67 -0.16 -15.24 -2.46
N MET A 68 1.12 -15.33 -2.82
CA MET A 68 2.14 -14.37 -2.40
C MET A 68 1.86 -12.94 -2.89
N GLU A 69 1.43 -12.78 -4.15
CA GLU A 69 1.05 -11.46 -4.68
C GLU A 69 -0.11 -10.84 -3.90
N ARG A 70 -1.11 -11.62 -3.49
CA ARG A 70 -2.23 -11.11 -2.67
C ARG A 70 -1.79 -10.51 -1.34
N ILE A 71 -0.59 -10.85 -0.85
CA ILE A 71 -0.01 -10.29 0.38
C ILE A 71 0.96 -9.15 0.05
N GLY A 72 1.94 -9.40 -0.82
CA GLY A 72 2.99 -8.43 -1.13
C GLY A 72 2.49 -7.13 -1.76
N LEU A 73 1.44 -7.21 -2.57
CA LEU A 73 0.87 -6.06 -3.26
C LEU A 73 0.21 -5.05 -2.31
N PRO A 74 -0.67 -5.45 -1.38
CA PRO A 74 -1.13 -4.58 -0.31
C PRO A 74 0.01 -3.93 0.51
N LEU A 75 1.06 -4.68 0.86
CA LEU A 75 2.19 -4.14 1.63
C LEU A 75 2.91 -3.02 0.86
N LEU A 76 3.07 -3.17 -0.45
CA LEU A 76 3.62 -2.12 -1.31
C LEU A 76 2.75 -0.86 -1.27
N VAL A 77 1.42 -1.02 -1.41
CA VAL A 77 0.47 0.11 -1.35
C VAL A 77 0.52 0.81 0.02
N LEU A 78 0.56 0.06 1.12
CA LEU A 78 0.68 0.61 2.47
C LEU A 78 2.01 1.34 2.67
N GLY A 79 3.12 0.78 2.16
CA GLY A 79 4.44 1.43 2.20
C GLY A 79 4.45 2.77 1.45
N GLU A 80 3.87 2.81 0.25
CA GLU A 80 3.75 4.07 -0.51
C GLU A 80 2.85 5.09 0.20
N ALA A 81 1.76 4.64 0.82
CA ALA A 81 0.84 5.49 1.57
C ALA A 81 1.47 6.15 2.81
N LEU A 82 2.56 5.58 3.34
CA LEU A 82 3.34 6.17 4.43
C LEU A 82 4.43 7.15 3.97
N GLY A 83 4.55 7.39 2.65
CA GLY A 83 5.50 8.36 2.11
C GLY A 83 5.31 9.79 2.64
N SER A 84 6.35 10.60 2.48
CA SER A 84 6.29 12.05 2.68
C SER A 84 6.84 12.74 1.42
N PRO A 85 6.22 13.82 0.93
CA PRO A 85 5.02 14.49 1.44
C PRO A 85 3.71 13.73 1.15
N ALA A 86 2.62 14.06 1.87
CA ALA A 86 1.33 13.35 1.81
C ALA A 86 0.73 13.25 0.39
N VAL A 87 0.95 14.25 -0.45
CA VAL A 87 0.53 14.20 -1.86
C VAL A 87 1.30 13.14 -2.65
N SER A 88 2.61 13.04 -2.44
CA SER A 88 3.44 12.00 -3.06
C SER A 88 3.06 10.61 -2.55
N ALA A 89 2.69 10.50 -1.27
CA ALA A 89 2.23 9.25 -0.67
C ALA A 89 0.90 8.78 -1.28
N ALA A 90 -0.06 9.69 -1.44
CA ALA A 90 -1.34 9.40 -2.07
C ALA A 90 -1.20 9.08 -3.57
N GLU A 91 -0.30 9.77 -4.27
CA GLU A 91 0.01 9.51 -5.67
C GLU A 91 0.73 8.16 -5.86
N GLY A 92 1.72 7.85 -5.02
CA GLY A 92 2.40 6.55 -5.01
C GLY A 92 1.45 5.40 -4.74
N ALA A 93 0.60 5.51 -3.70
CA ALA A 93 -0.40 4.50 -3.36
C ALA A 93 -1.43 4.31 -4.49
N ALA A 94 -1.94 5.40 -5.08
CA ALA A 94 -2.90 5.34 -6.18
C ALA A 94 -2.29 4.72 -7.45
N MET A 95 -1.10 5.16 -7.87
CA MET A 95 -0.42 4.64 -9.05
C MET A 95 -0.05 3.17 -8.90
N THR A 96 0.39 2.77 -7.70
CA THR A 96 0.66 1.37 -7.38
C THR A 96 -0.64 0.56 -7.45
N ALA A 97 -1.72 0.99 -6.80
CA ALA A 97 -3.01 0.29 -6.89
C ALA A 97 -3.53 0.14 -8.34
N ILE A 98 -3.37 1.18 -9.17
CA ILE A 98 -3.72 1.15 -10.60
C ILE A 98 -2.86 0.14 -11.36
N ARG A 99 -1.52 0.18 -11.19
CA ARG A 99 -0.59 -0.74 -11.87
C ARG A 99 -0.85 -2.20 -11.51
N LEU A 100 -1.30 -2.45 -10.29
CA LEU A 100 -1.59 -3.77 -9.78
C LEU A 100 -2.94 -4.32 -10.24
N ASN A 101 -3.70 -3.53 -11.03
CA ASN A 101 -4.98 -3.91 -11.58
C ASN A 101 -5.89 -4.54 -10.50
N LEU A 102 -5.86 -3.96 -9.29
CA LEU A 102 -6.77 -4.32 -8.21
C LEU A 102 -8.17 -4.22 -8.82
N ARG A 103 -8.84 -5.38 -8.94
CA ARG A 103 -9.89 -5.65 -9.94
C ARG A 103 -11.13 -4.74 -9.86
N ASP A 104 -11.22 -3.87 -8.86
CA ASP A 104 -12.35 -2.97 -8.68
C ASP A 104 -11.99 -1.53 -9.07
N ARG A 105 -12.57 -1.08 -10.19
CA ARG A 105 -12.58 0.32 -10.66
C ARG A 105 -12.97 1.30 -9.54
N THR A 106 -13.76 0.85 -8.58
CA THR A 106 -14.20 1.66 -7.44
C THR A 106 -13.05 2.01 -6.50
N ASP A 107 -12.12 1.09 -6.24
CA ASP A 107 -11.00 1.33 -5.31
C ASP A 107 -9.94 2.23 -5.93
N VAL A 108 -9.70 2.07 -7.24
CA VAL A 108 -8.89 3.01 -8.03
C VAL A 108 -9.48 4.43 -7.96
N MET A 109 -10.80 4.57 -8.14
CA MET A 109 -11.47 5.87 -8.06
C MET A 109 -11.41 6.47 -6.65
N ARG A 110 -11.52 5.65 -5.59
CA ARG A 110 -11.37 6.13 -4.20
C ARG A 110 -9.97 6.67 -3.93
N LEU A 111 -8.93 5.99 -4.39
CA LEU A 111 -7.55 6.45 -4.23
C LEU A 111 -7.27 7.74 -5.02
N ILE A 112 -7.83 7.89 -6.22
CA ILE A 112 -7.76 9.13 -7.00
C ILE A 112 -8.47 10.28 -6.29
N VAL A 113 -9.64 10.04 -5.70
CA VAL A 113 -10.39 11.05 -4.93
C VAL A 113 -9.63 11.46 -3.68
N LEU A 114 -9.07 10.51 -2.93
CA LEU A 114 -8.21 10.78 -1.76
C LEU A 114 -6.98 11.62 -2.13
N ARG A 115 -6.30 11.30 -3.24
CA ARG A 115 -5.19 12.11 -3.78
C ARG A 115 -5.61 13.56 -4.04
N ASN A 116 -6.73 13.76 -4.71
CA ASN A 116 -7.21 15.10 -5.06
C ASN A 116 -7.62 15.90 -3.82
N LEU A 117 -8.21 15.25 -2.82
CA LEU A 117 -8.61 15.86 -1.56
C LEU A 117 -7.39 16.30 -0.73
N LEU A 118 -6.36 15.44 -0.65
CA LEU A 118 -5.10 15.78 0.02
C LEU A 118 -4.35 16.93 -0.68
N ARG A 119 -4.30 16.94 -2.01
CA ARG A 119 -3.76 18.07 -2.79
C ARG A 119 -4.50 19.38 -2.49
N HIS A 120 -5.82 19.34 -2.38
CA HIS A 120 -6.62 20.51 -2.07
C HIS A 120 -6.38 21.04 -0.65
N ILE A 121 -6.25 20.14 0.35
CA ILE A 121 -5.94 20.51 1.74
C ILE A 121 -4.56 21.15 1.83
N GLU A 122 -3.54 20.55 1.21
CA GLU A 122 -2.18 21.08 1.23
C GLU A 122 -2.08 22.45 0.53
N TYR A 123 -2.77 22.62 -0.60
CA TYR A 123 -2.88 23.90 -1.28
C TYR A 123 -3.49 24.99 -0.38
N ARG A 124 -4.52 24.66 0.40
CA ARG A 124 -5.12 25.61 1.35
C ARG A 124 -4.20 25.94 2.51
N GLN A 125 -3.48 24.96 3.06
CA GLN A 125 -2.52 25.18 4.15
C GLN A 125 -1.33 26.06 3.73
N ARG A 126 -0.85 25.97 2.48
CA ARG A 126 0.24 26.82 1.98
C ARG A 126 -0.15 28.27 1.69
N ARG A 127 -1.46 28.59 1.67
CA ARG A 127 -1.99 29.93 1.37
C ARG A 127 -2.60 30.62 2.59
N SER A 128 -2.59 29.97 3.76
CA SER A 128 -2.88 30.55 5.07
C SER A 128 -1.58 30.85 5.80
#